data_AF-A0A2V6SUS9-F1
#
_entry.id   AF-A0A2V6SUS9-F1
#
_cell.length_a   1.000
_cell.length_b   1.000
_cell.length_c   1.000
_cell.angle_alpha   90.00
_cell.angle_beta   90.00
_cell.angle_gamma   90.00
#
_symmetry.space_group_name_H-M   'P 1'
#
loop_
_entity.id
_entity.type
_entity.pdbx_description
1 polymer ?
#
loop_
_entity_poly.entity_id
_entity_poly.type
_entity_poly.pdbx_seq_one_letter_code
_entity_poly.pdbx_strand_id
1 'polypeptide(L)' 'MQPHTLAELLKLPASERVEIAMALWESLTGAEREAELALTPEQEAELDRRVAEHIANPGSAIPWDEVRRKLAGGA' A
#
# COMPACT_ATOMS: atom_id res chain seq x y z
N MET A 1 -3.23 26.18 -6.37
CA MET A 1 -4.31 25.18 -6.32
C MET A 1 -5.31 25.62 -5.26
N GLN A 2 -6.61 25.63 -5.55
CA GLN A 2 -7.62 25.88 -4.52
C GLN A 2 -7.57 24.70 -3.52
N PRO A 3 -7.70 24.94 -2.21
CA PRO A 3 -7.80 23.86 -1.25
C PRO A 3 -9.11 23.10 -1.50
N HIS A 4 -9.01 21.86 -1.96
CA HIS A 4 -10.14 20.94 -1.97
C HIS A 4 -10.22 20.26 -0.62
N THR A 5 -11.39 20.26 -0.01
CA THR A 5 -11.62 19.46 1.19
C THR A 5 -11.63 17.98 0.83
N LEU A 6 -11.21 17.09 1.74
CA LEU A 6 -11.30 15.64 1.51
C LEU A 6 -12.73 15.21 1.13
N ALA A 7 -13.74 15.86 1.72
CA ALA A 7 -15.15 15.60 1.42
C ALA A 7 -15.55 15.94 -0.04
N GLU A 8 -14.89 16.89 -0.68
CA GLU A 8 -15.10 17.21 -2.09
C GLU A 8 -14.37 16.23 -3.00
N LEU A 9 -13.12 15.87 -2.67
CA LEU A 9 -12.34 14.88 -3.42
C LEU A 9 -13.04 13.52 -3.47
N LEU A 10 -13.69 13.10 -2.38
CA LEU A 10 -14.43 11.83 -2.33
C LEU A 10 -15.68 11.81 -3.21
N LYS A 11 -16.20 12.96 -3.64
CA LYS A 11 -17.35 13.04 -4.57
C LYS A 11 -16.96 12.85 -6.04
N LEU A 12 -15.67 12.95 -6.37
CA LEU A 12 -15.18 12.78 -7.74
C LEU A 12 -15.38 11.33 -8.21
N PRO A 13 -15.48 11.10 -9.54
CA PRO A 13 -15.42 9.76 -10.11
C PRO A 13 -14.22 8.96 -9.60
N ALA A 14 -14.37 7.64 -9.50
CA ALA A 14 -13.32 6.78 -8.95
C ALA A 14 -11.98 6.90 -9.70
N SER A 15 -12.02 7.05 -11.02
CA SER A 15 -10.83 7.26 -11.85
C SER A 15 -10.08 8.54 -11.47
N GLU A 16 -10.79 9.66 -11.34
CA GLU A 16 -10.20 10.95 -10.95
C GLU A 16 -9.61 10.90 -9.55
N ARG A 17 -10.27 10.20 -8.61
CA ARG A 17 -9.72 9.99 -7.26
C ARG A 17 -8.42 9.21 -7.29
N VAL A 18 -8.33 8.17 -8.12
CA VAL A 18 -7.10 7.37 -8.27
C VAL A 18 -5.99 8.22 -8.88
N GLU A 19 -6.28 9.01 -9.91
CA GLU A 19 -5.30 9.92 -10.52
C GLU A 19 -4.77 10.94 -9.52
N ILE A 20 -5.65 11.56 -8.72
CA ILE A 20 -5.25 12.51 -7.68
C ILE A 20 -4.44 11.82 -6.58
N ALA A 21 -4.87 10.64 -6.11
CA ALA A 21 -4.14 9.88 -5.10
C ALA A 21 -2.72 9.54 -5.58
N MET A 22 -2.57 9.14 -6.85
CA MET A 22 -1.27 8.86 -7.45
C MET A 22 -0.44 10.14 -7.63
N ALA A 23 -1.05 11.25 -8.07
CA ALA A 23 -0.34 12.52 -8.20
C ALA A 23 0.16 13.05 -6.85
N LEU A 24 -0.63 12.91 -5.78
CA LEU A 24 -0.23 13.25 -4.42
C LEU A 24 0.92 12.34 -3.95
N TRP A 25 0.80 11.04 -4.17
CA TRP A 25 1.88 10.09 -3.87
C TRP A 25 3.18 10.43 -4.62
N GLU A 26 3.08 10.71 -5.92
CA GLU A 26 4.21 11.09 -6.78
C GLU A 26 4.80 12.46 -6.46
N SER A 27 4.07 13.32 -5.75
CA SER A 27 4.59 14.62 -5.32
C SER A 27 5.58 14.53 -4.16
N LEU A 28 5.58 13.43 -3.40
CA LEU A 28 6.50 13.22 -2.29
C LEU A 28 7.89 12.82 -2.78
N THR A 29 8.93 13.44 -2.22
CA THR A 29 10.32 13.01 -2.41
C THR A 29 10.58 11.65 -1.77
N GLY A 30 11.65 10.97 -2.18
CA GLY A 30 12.06 9.71 -1.55
C GLY A 30 12.24 9.82 -0.04
N ALA A 31 12.88 10.90 0.42
CA ALA A 31 13.10 11.14 1.85
C ALA A 31 11.80 11.38 2.62
N GLU A 32 10.83 12.10 2.05
CA GLU A 32 9.51 12.30 2.68
C GLU A 32 8.75 10.97 2.80
N ARG A 33 8.78 10.14 1.75
CA ARG A 33 8.16 8.81 1.80
C ARG A 33 8.82 7.91 2.84
N GLU A 34 10.15 7.89 2.89
CA GLU A 34 10.91 7.10 3.86
C GLU A 34 10.63 7.53 5.31
N ALA A 35 10.52 8.84 5.56
CA ALA A 35 10.22 9.36 6.88
C ALA A 35 8.79 8.99 7.35
N GLU A 36 7.79 9.10 6.47
CA GLU A 36 6.39 8.81 6.79
C GLU A 36 6.09 7.30 6.85
N LEU A 37 6.91 6.46 6.21
CA LEU A 37 6.76 5.00 6.17
C LEU A 37 7.84 4.27 7.00
N ALA A 38 8.52 4.98 7.90
CA ALA A 38 9.53 4.39 8.75
C ALA A 38 8.93 3.25 9.60
N LEU A 39 9.50 2.07 9.47
CA LEU A 39 9.07 0.90 10.23
C LEU A 39 9.60 0.99 11.67
N THR A 40 8.80 0.48 12.61
CA THR A 40 9.31 0.18 13.95
C THR A 40 10.31 -0.99 13.90
N PRO A 41 11.27 -1.07 14.84
CA PRO A 41 12.19 -2.20 14.90
C PRO A 41 11.50 -3.56 14.93
N GLU A 42 10.34 -3.64 15.59
CA GLU A 42 9.54 -4.87 15.67
C GLU A 42 8.90 -5.24 14.33
N GLN A 43 8.45 -4.25 13.55
CA GLN A 43 7.92 -4.48 12.21
C GLN A 43 9.01 -4.92 11.24
N GLU A 44 10.19 -4.28 11.29
CA GLU A 44 11.34 -4.66 10.48
C GLU A 44 11.78 -6.10 10.77
N ALA A 45 11.91 -6.44 12.06
CA ALA A 45 12.24 -7.80 12.49
C ALA A 45 11.22 -8.85 12.02
N GLU A 46 9.92 -8.52 12.03
CA GLU A 46 8.88 -9.42 11.53
C GLU A 46 8.95 -9.60 10.00
N LEU A 47 9.27 -8.54 9.24
CA LEU A 47 9.48 -8.67 7.80
C LEU A 47 10.68 -9.57 7.50
N ASP A 48 11.81 -9.35 8.17
CA ASP A 48 13.00 -10.19 8.02
C ASP A 48 12.71 -11.65 8.34
N ARG A 49 11.99 -11.92 9.44
CA ARG A 49 11.57 -13.28 9.83
C ARG A 49 10.73 -13.93 8.74
N ARG A 50 9.75 -13.22 8.18
CA ARG A 50 8.86 -13.75 7.12
C ARG A 50 9.59 -14.00 5.81
N VAL A 51 10.52 -13.13 5.45
CA VAL A 51 11.34 -13.30 4.24
C VAL A 51 12.23 -14.54 4.39
N ALA A 52 12.89 -14.72 5.53
CA ALA A 52 13.71 -15.90 5.80
C ALA A 52 12.87 -17.19 5.80
N GLU A 53 11.68 -17.17 6.41
CA GLU A 53 10.75 -18.29 6.42
C GLU A 53 10.28 -18.67 5.00
N HIS A 54 9.98 -17.67 4.16
CA HIS A 54 9.59 -17.91 2.77
C HIS A 54 10.74 -18.45 1.91
N ILE A 55 11.97 -17.96 2.10
CA ILE A 55 13.14 -18.50 1.40
C ILE A 55 13.39 -19.97 1.79
N ALA A 56 13.28 -20.30 3.07
CA ALA A 56 13.45 -21.66 3.56
C ALA A 56 12.30 -22.59 3.13
N ASN A 57 11.09 -22.06 3.02
CA ASN A 57 9.90 -22.79 2.59
C ASN A 57 9.02 -21.91 1.69
N PRO A 58 9.23 -21.94 0.35
CA PRO A 58 8.45 -21.12 -0.58
C PRO A 58 6.94 -21.39 -0.54
N GLY A 59 6.53 -22.58 -0.10
CA GLY A 59 5.13 -22.96 0.08
C GLY A 59 4.45 -22.35 1.31
N SER A 60 5.16 -21.63 2.17
CA SER A 60 4.60 -20.96 3.35
C SER A 60 3.75 -19.73 3.00
N ALA A 61 3.94 -19.16 1.81
CA ALA A 61 3.20 -18.00 1.35
C ALA A 61 1.95 -18.38 0.56
N ILE A 62 0.93 -17.52 0.60
CA ILE A 62 -0.27 -17.64 -0.22
C ILE A 62 0.02 -17.01 -1.60
N PRO A 63 -0.20 -17.72 -2.72
CA PRO A 63 -0.01 -17.15 -4.04
C PRO A 63 -0.88 -15.90 -4.25
N TRP A 64 -0.34 -14.88 -4.93
CA TRP A 64 -1.05 -13.61 -5.16
C TRP A 64 -2.39 -13.79 -5.87
N ASP A 65 -2.51 -14.75 -6.79
CA ASP A 65 -3.77 -15.07 -7.47
C ASP A 65 -4.86 -15.54 -6.49
N GLU A 66 -4.48 -16.30 -5.47
CA GLU A 66 -5.40 -16.72 -4.43
C GLU A 66 -5.81 -15.54 -3.54
N VAL A 67 -4.85 -14.68 -3.16
CA VAL A 67 -5.14 -13.45 -2.39
C VAL A 67 -6.11 -12.55 -3.16
N ARG A 68 -5.83 -12.29 -4.44
CA ARG A 68 -6.71 -11.50 -5.32
C ARG A 68 -8.11 -12.09 -5.42
N ARG A 69 -8.22 -13.40 -5.60
CA ARG A 69 -9.52 -14.08 -5.67
C ARG A 69 -10.31 -13.91 -4.37
N LYS A 70 -9.67 -14.01 -3.20
CA LYS A 70 -10.32 -13.77 -1.90
C LYS A 70 -10.78 -12.32 -1.75
N LEU A 71 -9.98 -11.35 -2.19
CA LEU A 71 -10.31 -9.93 -2.12
C LEU A 71 -11.38 -9.50 -3.13
N ALA A 72 -11.35 -10.05 -4.34
CA ALA A 72 -12.32 -9.78 -5.40
C ALA A 72 -13.67 -10.50 -5.17
N GLY A 73 -13.67 -11.59 -4.40
CA GLY A 73 -14.87 -12.30 -3.98
C GLY A 73 -15.62 -11.66 -2.81
N GLY A 74 -15.22 -10.45 -2.38
CA GLY A 74 -15.93 -9.69 -1.36
C GLY A 74 -17.30 -9.22 -1.85
N ALA A 75 -18.32 -10.05 -1.61
CA ALA A 75 -19.72 -9.68 -1.47
C ALA A 75 -20.18 -10.06 -0.06
#